data_AF-A0A9W8MUY2-F1
#
_entry.id   AF-A0A9W8MUY2-F1
#
_cell.length_a   1.000
_cell.length_b   1.000
_cell.length_c   1.000
_cell.angle_alpha   90.00
_cell.angle_beta   90.00
_cell.angle_gamma   90.00
#
_symmetry.space_group_name_H-M   'P 1'
#
loop_
_entity.id
_entity.type
_entity.pdbx_description
1 polymer ?
#
loop_
_entity_poly.entity_id
_entity_poly.type
_entity_poly.pdbx_seq_one_letter_code
_entity_poly.pdbx_strand_id
1 'polypeptide(L)'
;MDPAYLNKKIIDLSNEELITLGFLGENVAPGVKAMVEKVRADPVRLGTVTCFMVDCFKRRYSAQAPPQDAAEPLGSPTSPTSPTISEAETLYSQLSNDSDALTVVAPDLISKYEMNFWYHGISGNPPKLMWRSDLETNPFPTPPPGTRFFKIPAKTAHGVFGTPLNAVWDTVAPQILASMKAHGLKYSALSTARFSTVEDGKEETFGPVVVWIAVRPNTTNAGAVRDATPDILHILADAQITDVVVEWYEASVKRLVDTRVVAG
;
A
#
# COMPACT_ATOMS: atom_id res chain seq x y z
N MET A 1 11.81 19.48 12.97
CA MET A 1 12.12 18.99 14.33
C MET A 1 13.63 19.03 14.53
N ASP A 2 14.09 19.47 15.71
CA ASP A 2 15.50 19.45 16.10
C ASP A 2 16.04 18.00 16.13
N PRO A 3 17.18 17.69 15.47
CA PRO A 3 17.82 16.38 15.49
C PRO A 3 18.03 15.78 16.89
N ALA A 4 18.27 16.62 17.90
CA ALA A 4 18.47 16.18 19.28
C ALA A 4 17.24 15.50 19.91
N TYR A 5 16.06 15.70 19.32
CA TYR A 5 14.80 15.15 19.83
C TYR A 5 14.33 13.91 19.07
N LEU A 6 14.85 13.61 17.87
CA LEU A 6 14.31 12.56 16.98
C LEU A 6 14.13 11.19 17.65
N ASN A 7 15.14 10.76 18.42
CA ASN A 7 15.17 9.46 19.07
C ASN A 7 14.69 9.48 20.52
N LYS A 8 14.35 10.65 21.08
CA LYS A 8 13.78 10.74 22.42
C LYS A 8 12.40 10.10 22.43
N LYS A 9 12.10 9.35 23.48
CA LYS A 9 10.78 8.74 23.67
C LYS A 9 9.82 9.79 24.19
N ILE A 10 8.56 9.68 23.77
CA ILE A 10 7.49 10.58 24.21
C ILE A 10 7.29 10.53 25.72
N ILE A 11 7.51 9.36 26.32
CA ILE A 11 7.39 9.16 27.78
C ILE A 11 8.49 9.86 28.60
N ASP A 12 9.61 10.22 27.96
CA ASP A 12 10.76 10.84 28.62
C ASP A 12 10.72 12.37 28.56
N LEU A 13 9.70 12.95 27.92
CA LEU A 13 9.57 14.40 27.70
C LEU A 13 8.63 15.05 28.71
N SER A 14 8.95 16.28 29.10
CA SER A 14 8.04 17.09 29.92
C SER A 14 6.84 17.57 29.11
N ASN A 15 5.79 18.04 29.81
CA ASN A 15 4.62 18.65 29.15
C ASN A 15 5.03 19.88 28.34
N GLU A 16 5.93 20.69 28.89
CA GLU A 16 6.46 21.90 28.26
C GLU A 16 7.20 21.54 26.97
N GLU A 17 8.06 20.51 26.99
CA GLU A 17 8.75 20.02 25.80
C GLU A 17 7.76 19.51 24.74
N LEU A 18 6.74 18.75 25.15
CA LEU A 18 5.69 18.26 24.23
C LEU A 18 4.86 19.40 23.63
N ILE A 19 4.63 20.49 24.38
CA ILE A 19 3.95 21.69 23.89
C ILE A 19 4.86 22.44 22.91
N THR A 20 6.14 22.64 23.25
CA THR A 20 7.12 23.31 22.37
C THR A 20 7.31 22.55 21.05
N LEU A 21 7.29 21.21 21.07
CA LEU A 21 7.36 20.37 19.86
C LEU A 21 6.02 20.34 19.08
N GLY A 22 4.96 20.93 19.64
CA GLY A 22 3.61 20.96 19.07
C GLY A 22 2.98 19.57 18.97
N PHE A 23 3.20 18.76 20.00
CA PHE A 23 2.58 17.45 20.23
C PHE A 23 1.45 17.51 21.28
N LEU A 24 1.45 18.54 22.12
CA LEU A 24 0.37 18.91 23.03
C LEU A 24 0.07 20.42 22.91
N GLY A 25 -1.11 20.85 23.34
CA GLY A 25 -1.57 22.24 23.29
C GLY A 25 -2.93 22.41 22.60
N GLU A 26 -3.44 23.64 22.56
CA GLU A 26 -4.77 23.96 22.01
C GLU A 26 -4.83 23.85 20.48
N ASN A 27 -3.71 24.08 19.79
CA ASN A 27 -3.64 24.12 18.32
C ASN A 27 -3.02 22.84 17.70
N VAL A 28 -3.01 21.72 18.44
CA VAL A 28 -2.48 20.44 17.95
C VAL A 28 -3.59 19.63 17.30
N ALA A 29 -3.28 18.97 16.18
CA ALA A 29 -4.21 18.06 15.51
C ALA A 29 -4.75 17.01 16.50
N PRO A 30 -6.07 16.78 16.57
CA PRO A 30 -6.68 15.89 17.57
C PRO A 30 -6.06 14.49 17.62
N GLY A 31 -5.70 13.94 16.45
CA GLY A 31 -5.04 12.63 16.36
C GLY A 31 -3.64 12.61 17.00
N VAL A 32 -2.85 13.66 16.81
CA VAL A 32 -1.49 13.77 17.38
C VAL A 32 -1.57 13.85 18.91
N LYS A 33 -2.51 14.66 19.42
CA LYS A 33 -2.78 14.78 20.86
C LYS A 33 -3.22 13.43 21.46
N ALA A 34 -4.17 12.75 20.83
CA ALA A 34 -4.67 11.45 21.30
C ALA A 34 -3.57 10.36 21.30
N MET A 35 -2.64 10.40 20.33
CA MET A 35 -1.50 9.48 20.28
C MET A 35 -0.56 9.69 21.47
N VAL A 36 -0.20 10.95 21.75
CA VAL A 36 0.70 11.31 22.86
C VAL A 36 0.08 10.96 24.22
N GLU A 37 -1.22 11.23 24.39
CA GLU A 37 -1.96 10.86 25.61
C GLU A 37 -2.01 9.35 25.82
N LYS A 38 -2.30 8.56 24.77
CA LYS A 38 -2.29 7.08 24.85
C LYS A 38 -0.92 6.51 25.18
N VAL A 39 0.14 7.04 24.57
CA VAL A 39 1.53 6.60 24.84
C VAL A 39 1.89 6.83 26.30
N ARG A 40 1.45 7.93 26.90
CA ARG A 40 1.70 8.24 28.31
C ARG A 40 0.80 7.46 29.27
N ALA A 41 -0.41 7.09 28.84
CA ALA A 41 -1.31 6.26 29.62
C ALA A 41 -0.87 4.78 29.69
N ASP A 42 -0.16 4.28 28.67
CA ASP A 42 0.35 2.90 28.63
C ASP A 42 1.85 2.84 28.26
N PRO A 43 2.75 3.26 29.17
CA PRO A 43 4.19 3.28 28.90
C PRO A 43 4.80 1.88 28.77
N VAL A 44 4.14 0.84 29.29
CA VAL A 44 4.62 -0.56 29.22
C VAL A 44 4.54 -1.08 27.79
N ARG A 45 3.46 -0.76 27.08
CA ARG A 45 3.25 -1.23 25.70
C ARG A 45 3.72 -0.22 24.65
N LEU A 46 3.68 1.07 24.96
CA LEU A 46 3.91 2.16 24.00
C LEU A 46 5.14 3.02 24.32
N GLY A 47 5.93 2.69 25.34
CA GLY A 47 7.12 3.45 25.76
C GLY A 47 8.28 3.46 24.76
N THR A 48 8.14 2.81 23.61
CA THR A 48 9.12 2.85 22.51
C THR A 48 8.81 3.94 21.48
N VAL A 49 7.65 4.60 21.57
CA VAL A 49 7.26 5.64 20.62
C VAL A 49 8.14 6.87 20.79
N THR A 50 8.82 7.26 19.71
CA THR A 50 9.74 8.40 19.68
C THR A 50 9.11 9.66 19.11
N CYS A 51 9.74 10.81 19.36
CA CYS A 51 9.40 12.08 18.74
C CYS A 51 9.34 12.00 17.21
N PHE A 52 10.28 11.27 16.58
CA PHE A 52 10.27 11.10 15.13
C PHE A 52 8.99 10.42 14.63
N MET A 53 8.53 9.37 15.31
CA MET A 53 7.30 8.66 14.94
C MET A 53 6.07 9.58 15.05
N VAL A 54 6.01 10.39 16.10
CA VAL A 54 4.91 11.36 16.29
C VAL A 54 5.01 12.53 15.31
N ASP A 55 6.22 13.00 14.97
CA ASP A 55 6.43 14.06 13.96
C ASP A 55 6.03 13.58 12.55
N CYS A 56 6.38 12.34 12.19
CA CYS A 56 5.91 11.72 10.95
C CYS A 56 4.39 11.63 10.90
N PHE A 57 3.76 11.25 12.01
CA PHE A 57 2.31 11.20 12.14
C PHE A 57 1.67 12.60 12.02
N LYS A 58 2.25 13.61 12.67
CA LYS A 58 1.84 15.02 12.61
C LYS A 58 1.89 15.58 11.19
N ARG A 59 2.95 15.29 10.43
CA ARG A 59 3.10 15.76 9.03
C ARG A 59 1.98 15.25 8.12
N ARG A 60 1.41 14.07 8.39
CA ARG A 60 0.26 13.55 7.63
C ARG A 60 -1.01 14.39 7.84
N TYR A 61 -1.21 14.99 9.02
CA TYR A 61 -2.31 15.92 9.27
C TYR A 61 -2.07 17.30 8.66
N SER A 62 -0.82 17.79 8.66
CA SER A 62 -0.47 19.08 8.05
C SER A 62 -0.59 19.07 6.53
N ALA A 63 -0.39 17.93 5.88
CA ALA A 63 -0.56 17.77 4.43
C ALA A 63 -2.03 17.80 3.97
N GLN A 64 -2.99 17.89 4.90
CA GLN A 64 -4.43 17.79 4.63
C GLN A 64 -5.16 19.14 4.77
N ALA A 65 -4.45 20.25 4.99
CA ALA A 65 -5.02 21.60 4.96
C ALA A 65 -5.19 22.10 3.50
N PRO A 66 -6.28 22.80 3.16
CA PRO A 66 -6.51 23.32 1.81
C PRO A 66 -5.49 24.42 1.46
N PRO A 67 -5.17 24.63 0.17
CA PRO A 67 -4.14 25.58 -0.22
C PRO A 67 -4.60 27.02 0.03
N GLN A 68 -3.80 27.77 0.81
CA GLN A 68 -3.76 29.22 0.76
C GLN A 68 -2.50 29.65 0.00
N ASP A 69 -2.70 30.65 -0.86
CA ASP A 69 -1.73 31.17 -1.80
C ASP A 69 -0.39 31.64 -1.19
N ALA A 70 0.65 31.42 -2.01
CA ALA A 70 1.83 32.26 -2.24
C ALA A 70 3.20 31.90 -1.62
N ALA A 71 4.14 31.80 -2.58
CA ALA A 71 5.58 32.10 -2.58
C ALA A 71 6.60 30.99 -2.21
N GLU A 72 7.36 30.57 -3.24
CA GLU A 72 8.59 29.77 -3.17
C GLU A 72 9.70 30.43 -2.32
N PRO A 73 10.70 29.65 -1.88
CA PRO A 73 11.99 29.80 -2.56
C PRO A 73 12.75 28.49 -2.86
N LEU A 74 13.58 28.65 -3.90
CA LEU A 74 14.55 27.75 -4.54
C LEU A 74 15.51 26.99 -3.60
N GLY A 75 15.76 25.71 -3.96
CA GLY A 75 17.11 25.13 -3.97
C GLY A 75 17.40 24.04 -2.93
N SER A 76 17.47 22.76 -3.37
CA SER A 76 18.36 21.66 -2.91
C SER A 76 17.74 20.26 -3.20
N PRO A 77 18.55 19.18 -3.30
CA PRO A 77 18.45 18.22 -4.40
C PRO A 77 17.37 17.14 -4.22
N THR A 78 16.84 16.72 -5.37
CA THR A 78 15.81 15.71 -5.60
C THR A 78 16.11 14.38 -4.92
N SER A 79 15.41 14.13 -3.82
CA SER A 79 15.02 12.78 -3.39
C SER A 79 13.81 12.33 -4.22
N PRO A 80 13.58 11.02 -4.44
CA PRO A 80 12.50 10.55 -5.30
C PRO A 80 11.16 11.00 -4.71
N THR A 81 10.53 11.97 -5.38
CA THR A 81 9.22 12.50 -5.01
C THR A 81 8.23 11.35 -5.02
N SER A 82 7.71 10.99 -3.84
CA SER A 82 6.47 10.22 -3.76
C SER A 82 5.39 11.06 -4.45
N PRO A 83 4.49 10.48 -5.26
CA PRO A 83 3.41 11.25 -5.86
C PRO A 83 2.66 11.96 -4.74
N THR A 84 2.54 13.27 -4.88
CA THR A 84 1.79 14.10 -3.94
C THR A 84 0.33 13.63 -3.99
N ILE A 85 -0.43 13.71 -2.89
CA ILE A 85 -1.87 13.34 -2.83
C ILE A 85 -2.67 13.91 -4.02
N SER A 86 -2.27 15.09 -4.51
CA SER A 86 -2.77 15.73 -5.73
C SER A 86 -2.69 14.87 -7.01
N GLU A 87 -1.67 14.02 -7.19
CA GLU A 87 -1.50 13.20 -8.41
C GLU A 87 -2.49 12.05 -8.46
N ALA A 88 -2.72 11.37 -7.33
CA ALA A 88 -3.72 10.29 -7.24
C ALA A 88 -5.15 10.83 -7.43
N GLU A 89 -5.46 12.01 -6.88
CA GLU A 89 -6.73 12.69 -7.09
C GLU A 89 -6.91 13.16 -8.54
N THR A 90 -5.84 13.66 -9.17
CA THR A 90 -5.86 14.04 -10.60
C THR A 90 -6.11 12.82 -11.49
N LEU A 91 -5.37 11.74 -11.25
CA LEU A 91 -5.51 10.48 -12.00
C LEU A 91 -6.90 9.87 -11.79
N TYR A 92 -7.44 9.97 -10.58
CA TYR A 92 -8.81 9.56 -10.31
C TYR A 92 -9.81 10.39 -11.10
N SER A 93 -9.72 11.72 -11.05
CA SER A 93 -10.61 12.61 -11.79
C SER A 93 -10.57 12.37 -13.31
N GLN A 94 -9.39 12.03 -13.85
CA GLN A 94 -9.24 11.69 -15.26
C GLN A 94 -9.92 10.35 -15.59
N LEU A 95 -9.60 9.28 -14.86
CA LEU A 95 -10.09 7.93 -15.18
C LEU A 95 -11.54 7.72 -14.78
N SER A 96 -12.06 8.39 -13.75
CA SER A 96 -13.46 8.25 -13.32
C SER A 96 -14.44 8.86 -14.31
N ASN A 97 -14.01 9.84 -15.10
CA ASN A 97 -14.81 10.52 -16.11
C ASN A 97 -14.65 9.92 -17.51
N ASP A 98 -13.68 9.00 -17.69
CA ASP A 98 -13.41 8.32 -18.95
C ASP A 98 -14.12 6.96 -18.98
N SER A 99 -15.18 6.85 -19.79
CA SER A 99 -15.94 5.60 -19.94
C SER A 99 -15.08 4.45 -20.48
N ASP A 100 -14.06 4.74 -21.28
CA ASP A 100 -13.14 3.73 -21.82
C ASP A 100 -12.15 3.26 -20.75
N ALA A 101 -11.91 4.06 -19.71
CA ALA A 101 -11.08 3.66 -18.58
C ALA A 101 -11.80 2.72 -17.60
N LEU A 102 -13.14 2.79 -17.55
CA LEU A 102 -13.99 1.96 -16.69
C LEU A 102 -14.39 0.62 -17.33
N THR A 103 -14.21 0.50 -18.65
CA THR A 103 -14.51 -0.72 -19.40
C THR A 103 -13.23 -1.44 -19.80
N VAL A 104 -13.31 -2.76 -19.94
CA VAL A 104 -12.20 -3.55 -20.48
C VAL A 104 -12.24 -3.41 -21.99
N VAL A 105 -11.24 -2.73 -22.57
CA VAL A 105 -11.11 -2.56 -24.01
C VAL A 105 -9.97 -3.44 -24.50
N ALA A 106 -10.22 -4.25 -25.53
CA ALA A 106 -9.19 -5.10 -26.12
C ALA A 106 -7.95 -4.27 -26.54
N PRO A 107 -6.71 -4.73 -26.29
CA PRO A 107 -6.30 -6.06 -25.85
C PRO A 107 -6.18 -6.24 -24.32
N ASP A 108 -6.60 -5.23 -23.54
CA ASP A 108 -6.46 -5.26 -22.10
C ASP A 108 -7.38 -6.31 -21.47
N LEU A 109 -6.96 -6.85 -20.32
CA LEU A 109 -7.74 -7.84 -19.56
C LEU A 109 -8.37 -7.26 -18.30
N ILE A 110 -7.96 -6.05 -17.92
CA ILE A 110 -8.43 -5.31 -16.74
C ILE A 110 -8.65 -3.87 -17.19
N SER A 111 -9.67 -3.22 -16.63
CA SER A 111 -9.95 -1.81 -16.93
C SER A 111 -8.78 -0.93 -16.48
N LYS A 112 -8.52 0.18 -17.19
CA LYS A 112 -7.47 1.11 -16.78
C LYS A 112 -7.71 1.64 -15.37
N TYR A 113 -8.97 1.86 -15.01
CA TYR A 113 -9.37 2.30 -13.69
C TYR A 113 -8.97 1.28 -12.61
N GLU A 114 -9.36 0.02 -12.77
CA GLU A 114 -9.01 -1.04 -11.81
C GLU A 114 -7.49 -1.27 -11.73
N MET A 115 -6.79 -1.29 -12.86
CA MET A 115 -5.33 -1.42 -12.90
C MET A 115 -4.61 -0.40 -12.00
N ASN A 116 -5.09 0.85 -11.96
CA ASN A 116 -4.45 1.92 -11.19
C ASN A 116 -4.94 1.99 -9.73
N PHE A 117 -6.14 1.49 -9.43
CA PHE A 117 -6.79 1.70 -8.13
C PHE A 117 -7.04 0.45 -7.31
N TRP A 118 -6.76 -0.75 -7.84
CA TRP A 118 -6.92 -2.00 -7.09
C TRP A 118 -6.20 -1.98 -5.73
N TYR A 119 -4.96 -1.47 -5.70
CA TYR A 119 -4.13 -1.38 -4.50
C TYR A 119 -4.18 -0.01 -3.81
N HIS A 120 -5.20 0.80 -4.11
CA HIS A 120 -5.38 2.10 -3.46
C HIS A 120 -5.32 1.97 -1.94
N GLY A 121 -4.63 2.89 -1.25
CA GLY A 121 -4.48 2.89 0.21
C GLY A 121 -3.25 2.16 0.75
N ILE A 122 -2.65 1.20 0.01
CA ILE A 122 -1.48 0.45 0.49
C ILE A 122 -0.25 1.34 0.64
N SER A 123 -0.05 2.27 -0.29
CA SER A 123 1.02 3.28 -0.22
C SER A 123 0.62 4.51 -1.05
N GLY A 124 1.43 5.58 -1.00
CA GLY A 124 1.20 6.76 -1.85
C GLY A 124 1.33 6.49 -3.34
N ASN A 125 2.13 5.49 -3.73
CA ASN A 125 2.29 5.04 -5.11
C ASN A 125 2.19 3.51 -5.17
N PRO A 126 0.98 2.95 -5.06
CA PRO A 126 0.82 1.52 -5.09
C PRO A 126 1.21 0.96 -6.46
N PRO A 127 1.66 -0.31 -6.54
CA PRO A 127 1.91 -0.95 -7.82
C PRO A 127 0.63 -1.01 -8.65
N LYS A 128 0.77 -1.12 -9.97
CA LYS A 128 -0.37 -1.34 -10.87
C LYS A 128 -0.70 -2.82 -10.92
N LEU A 129 -1.98 -3.15 -10.81
CA LEU A 129 -2.46 -4.52 -10.97
C LEU A 129 -2.28 -4.94 -12.44
N MET A 130 -1.67 -6.11 -12.66
CA MET A 130 -1.52 -6.71 -13.98
C MET A 130 -2.66 -7.68 -14.27
N TRP A 131 -2.95 -8.59 -13.34
CA TRP A 131 -4.02 -9.58 -13.48
C TRP A 131 -4.38 -10.20 -12.11
N ARG A 132 -5.62 -10.68 -11.94
CA ARG A 132 -6.06 -11.42 -10.75
C ARG A 132 -7.04 -12.54 -11.08
N SER A 133 -7.02 -13.61 -10.30
CA SER A 133 -7.79 -14.84 -10.57
C SER A 133 -9.27 -14.77 -10.22
N ASP A 134 -9.67 -13.84 -9.37
CA ASP A 134 -11.06 -13.65 -8.92
C ASP A 134 -11.79 -12.54 -9.69
N LEU A 135 -11.31 -12.19 -10.89
CA LEU A 135 -11.82 -11.09 -11.70
C LEU A 135 -13.35 -11.19 -11.95
N GLU A 136 -13.85 -12.39 -12.18
CA GLU A 136 -15.28 -12.64 -12.48
C GLU A 136 -16.17 -12.69 -11.23
N THR A 137 -15.62 -13.14 -10.09
CA THR A 137 -16.39 -13.37 -8.86
C THR A 137 -16.35 -12.19 -7.89
N ASN A 138 -15.39 -11.28 -8.08
CA ASN A 138 -15.15 -10.13 -7.23
C ASN A 138 -14.94 -8.88 -8.08
N PRO A 139 -16.00 -8.26 -8.63
CA PRO A 139 -15.86 -7.09 -9.49
C PRO A 139 -15.31 -5.88 -8.71
N PHE A 140 -14.43 -5.10 -9.33
CA PHE A 140 -13.92 -3.87 -8.73
C PHE A 140 -15.00 -2.77 -8.76
N PRO A 141 -15.25 -2.04 -7.66
CA PRO A 141 -16.29 -1.03 -7.63
C PRO A 141 -15.92 0.16 -8.51
N THR A 142 -16.75 0.42 -9.52
CA THR A 142 -16.66 1.58 -10.40
C THR A 142 -17.69 2.64 -10.01
N PRO A 143 -17.35 3.94 -10.12
CA PRO A 143 -18.30 5.00 -9.86
C PRO A 143 -19.49 4.94 -10.84
N PRO A 144 -20.75 4.93 -10.37
CA PRO A 144 -21.90 5.04 -11.25
C PRO A 144 -21.86 6.38 -12.01
N PRO A 145 -22.31 6.43 -13.28
CA PRO A 145 -22.36 7.66 -14.06
C PRO A 145 -23.08 8.78 -13.30
N GLY A 146 -22.46 9.96 -13.20
CA GLY A 146 -23.01 11.13 -12.51
C GLY A 146 -22.74 11.21 -11.00
N THR A 147 -22.00 10.27 -10.42
CA THR A 147 -21.62 10.31 -8.99
C THR A 147 -20.56 11.37 -8.72
N ARG A 148 -20.89 12.38 -7.90
CA ARG A 148 -19.98 13.49 -7.56
C ARG A 148 -18.97 13.17 -6.46
N PHE A 149 -19.30 12.24 -5.57
CA PHE A 149 -18.48 11.92 -4.38
C PHE A 149 -18.36 10.40 -4.24
N PHE A 150 -17.63 9.77 -5.16
CA PHE A 150 -17.24 8.38 -5.01
C PHE A 150 -15.85 8.32 -4.40
N LYS A 151 -15.69 7.55 -3.32
CA LYS A 151 -14.38 7.29 -2.70
C LYS A 151 -13.92 5.90 -3.11
N ILE A 152 -12.68 5.84 -3.60
CA ILE A 152 -12.03 4.59 -3.93
C ILE A 152 -11.83 3.81 -2.63
N PRO A 153 -12.18 2.51 -2.59
CA PRO A 153 -11.92 1.69 -1.42
C PRO A 153 -10.42 1.67 -1.09
N ALA A 154 -10.09 1.89 0.19
CA ALA A 154 -8.71 1.86 0.67
C ALA A 154 -8.37 0.47 1.19
N LYS A 155 -7.26 -0.09 0.70
CA LYS A 155 -6.73 -1.37 1.13
C LYS A 155 -5.59 -1.22 2.13
N THR A 156 -5.56 -2.13 3.09
CA THR A 156 -4.40 -2.36 3.96
C THR A 156 -3.88 -3.77 3.74
N ALA A 157 -2.57 -3.90 3.55
CA ALA A 157 -1.92 -5.21 3.41
C ALA A 157 -1.60 -5.81 4.78
N HIS A 158 -2.01 -7.06 4.98
CA HIS A 158 -1.77 -7.85 6.19
C HIS A 158 -0.99 -9.11 5.86
N GLY A 159 -0.22 -9.61 6.82
CA GLY A 159 0.38 -10.94 6.73
C GLY A 159 -0.66 -12.05 6.91
N VAL A 160 -0.39 -13.23 6.36
CA VAL A 160 -1.31 -14.39 6.35
C VAL A 160 -1.06 -15.37 7.50
N PHE A 161 -0.75 -14.87 8.69
CA PHE A 161 -0.41 -15.70 9.85
C PHE A 161 -1.57 -16.62 10.27
N GLY A 162 -1.25 -17.85 10.66
CA GLY A 162 -2.25 -18.82 11.15
C GLY A 162 -3.21 -19.38 10.08
N THR A 163 -2.92 -19.17 8.80
CA THR A 163 -3.70 -19.74 7.69
C THR A 163 -3.16 -21.13 7.28
N PRO A 164 -4.00 -22.02 6.71
CA PRO A 164 -3.54 -23.31 6.18
C PRO A 164 -2.40 -23.18 5.16
N LEU A 165 -2.40 -22.10 4.37
CA LEU A 165 -1.34 -21.80 3.40
C LEU A 165 0.04 -21.69 4.06
N ASN A 166 0.12 -21.11 5.27
CA ASN A 166 1.38 -20.94 5.99
C ASN A 166 2.05 -22.31 6.29
N ALA A 167 1.25 -23.31 6.65
CA ALA A 167 1.75 -24.65 7.00
C ALA A 167 2.35 -25.41 5.81
N VAL A 168 1.94 -25.07 4.58
CA VAL A 168 2.39 -25.74 3.35
C VAL A 168 3.29 -24.86 2.48
N TRP A 169 3.54 -23.61 2.88
CA TRP A 169 4.21 -22.60 2.05
C TRP A 169 5.59 -23.03 1.56
N ASP A 170 6.40 -23.62 2.44
CA ASP A 170 7.75 -24.09 2.12
C ASP A 170 7.77 -25.20 1.05
N THR A 171 6.64 -25.90 0.88
CA THR A 171 6.46 -26.95 -0.12
C THR A 171 5.86 -26.41 -1.42
N VAL A 172 4.87 -25.53 -1.34
CA VAL A 172 4.16 -25.01 -2.53
C VAL A 172 4.91 -23.89 -3.23
N ALA A 173 5.59 -23.00 -2.48
CA ALA A 173 6.27 -21.85 -3.08
C ALA A 173 7.34 -22.27 -4.11
N PRO A 174 8.21 -23.28 -3.87
CA PRO A 174 9.14 -23.77 -4.89
C PRO A 174 8.46 -24.32 -6.14
N GLN A 175 7.30 -24.98 -6.00
CA GLN A 175 6.53 -25.51 -7.13
C GLN A 175 5.93 -24.37 -7.97
N ILE A 176 5.40 -23.33 -7.31
CA ILE A 176 4.92 -22.11 -7.97
C ILE A 176 6.07 -21.44 -8.75
N LEU A 177 7.25 -21.32 -8.14
CA LEU A 177 8.43 -20.78 -8.82
C LEU A 177 8.85 -21.63 -10.04
N ALA A 178 8.77 -22.96 -9.93
CA ALA A 178 9.07 -23.87 -11.03
C ALA A 178 8.06 -23.73 -12.18
N SER A 179 6.76 -23.65 -11.87
CA SER A 179 5.69 -23.40 -12.85
C SER A 179 5.91 -22.06 -13.56
N MET A 180 6.13 -20.97 -12.82
CA MET A 180 6.43 -19.65 -13.42
C MET A 180 7.64 -19.69 -14.35
N LYS A 181 8.69 -20.41 -13.95
CA LYS A 181 9.89 -20.61 -14.79
C LYS A 181 9.57 -21.38 -16.07
N ALA A 182 8.72 -22.40 -16.01
CA ALA A 182 8.29 -23.17 -17.18
C ALA A 182 7.50 -22.31 -18.17
N HIS A 183 6.72 -21.36 -17.67
CA HIS A 183 6.04 -20.32 -18.47
C HIS A 183 6.95 -19.17 -18.94
N GLY A 184 8.25 -19.22 -18.63
CA GLY A 184 9.21 -18.17 -19.00
C GLY A 184 9.03 -16.86 -18.23
N LEU A 185 8.25 -16.86 -17.14
CA LEU A 185 7.97 -15.68 -16.34
C LEU A 185 9.16 -15.33 -15.43
N LYS A 186 9.57 -14.05 -15.47
CA LYS A 186 10.64 -13.53 -14.63
C LYS A 186 10.04 -12.81 -13.43
N TYR A 187 10.01 -13.47 -12.28
CA TYR A 187 9.53 -12.85 -11.04
C TYR A 187 10.58 -11.95 -10.38
N SER A 188 10.10 -11.02 -9.55
CA SER A 188 10.84 -10.15 -8.64
C SER A 188 10.60 -10.53 -7.18
N ALA A 189 9.37 -10.91 -6.84
CA ALA A 189 8.99 -11.36 -5.51
C ALA A 189 7.81 -12.34 -5.59
N LEU A 190 7.80 -13.32 -4.69
CA LEU A 190 6.68 -14.22 -4.43
C LEU A 190 6.34 -14.08 -2.95
N SER A 191 5.14 -13.59 -2.64
CA SER A 191 4.72 -13.31 -1.27
C SER A 191 3.29 -13.75 -1.03
N THR A 192 2.89 -13.79 0.23
CA THR A 192 1.51 -14.04 0.63
C THR A 192 1.00 -12.83 1.39
N ALA A 193 -0.22 -12.41 1.07
CA ALA A 193 -0.86 -11.25 1.66
C ALA A 193 -2.33 -11.52 1.93
N ARG A 194 -2.92 -10.73 2.80
CA ARG A 194 -4.36 -10.61 2.94
C ARG A 194 -4.70 -9.13 2.94
N PHE A 195 -5.62 -8.71 2.09
CA PHE A 195 -6.02 -7.31 2.05
C PHE A 195 -7.29 -7.10 2.85
N SER A 196 -7.28 -6.12 3.74
CA SER A 196 -8.53 -5.55 4.23
C SER A 196 -8.93 -4.38 3.34
N THR A 197 -10.23 -4.15 3.20
CA THR A 197 -10.78 -3.05 2.40
C THR A 197 -11.72 -2.23 3.28
N VAL A 198 -11.52 -0.90 3.28
CA VAL A 198 -12.39 0.08 3.93
C VAL A 198 -13.10 0.86 2.83
N GLU A 199 -14.42 0.80 2.84
CA GLU A 199 -15.30 1.58 1.97
C GLU A 199 -16.00 2.68 2.77
N ASP A 200 -16.45 3.74 2.09
CA ASP A 200 -17.09 4.86 2.78
C ASP A 200 -18.38 4.42 3.49
N GLY A 201 -18.43 4.68 4.81
CA GLY A 201 -19.56 4.31 5.65
C GLY A 201 -19.71 2.79 5.91
N LYS A 202 -18.72 1.97 5.56
CA LYS A 202 -18.73 0.52 5.84
C LYS A 202 -17.61 0.12 6.79
N GLU A 203 -17.84 -0.99 7.50
CA GLU A 203 -16.81 -1.62 8.32
C GLU A 203 -15.70 -2.22 7.44
N GLU A 204 -14.52 -2.35 8.04
CA GLU A 204 -13.37 -2.99 7.41
C GLU A 204 -13.69 -4.46 7.11
N THR A 205 -13.47 -4.89 5.88
CA THR A 205 -13.71 -6.27 5.44
C THR A 205 -12.41 -6.92 5.00
N PHE A 206 -12.20 -8.18 5.42
CA PHE A 206 -11.03 -8.95 5.00
C PHE A 206 -11.34 -9.75 3.74
N GLY A 207 -10.51 -9.55 2.71
CA GLY A 207 -10.52 -10.39 1.51
C GLY A 207 -9.95 -11.80 1.75
N PRO A 208 -9.89 -12.62 0.69
CA PRO A 208 -9.27 -13.94 0.74
C PRO A 208 -7.76 -13.85 0.96
N VAL A 209 -7.13 -15.00 1.18
CA VAL A 209 -5.67 -15.10 1.15
C VAL A 209 -5.20 -14.91 -0.29
N VAL A 210 -4.15 -14.11 -0.47
CA VAL A 210 -3.59 -13.77 -1.78
C VAL A 210 -2.17 -14.30 -1.91
N VAL A 211 -1.90 -15.06 -2.97
CA VAL A 211 -0.54 -15.26 -3.48
C VAL A 211 -0.22 -14.04 -4.34
N TRP A 212 0.62 -13.16 -3.79
CA TRP A 212 0.90 -11.84 -4.35
C TRP A 212 2.26 -11.85 -5.04
N ILE A 213 2.23 -11.80 -6.38
CA ILE A 213 3.37 -12.07 -7.23
C ILE A 213 3.80 -10.80 -7.96
N ALA A 214 5.05 -10.39 -7.73
CA ALA A 214 5.68 -9.35 -8.51
C ALA A 214 6.45 -9.94 -9.67
N VAL A 215 6.17 -9.49 -10.89
CA VAL A 215 6.98 -9.78 -12.09
C VAL A 215 7.94 -8.64 -12.39
N ARG A 216 9.05 -8.97 -13.07
CA ARG A 216 10.01 -7.97 -13.51
C ARG A 216 9.37 -7.07 -14.57
N PRO A 217 9.51 -5.74 -14.45
CA PRO A 217 8.88 -4.82 -15.39
C PRO A 217 9.32 -5.07 -16.82
N ASN A 218 8.38 -4.96 -17.76
CA ASN A 218 8.61 -5.11 -19.20
C ASN A 218 9.14 -6.50 -19.60
N THR A 219 8.89 -7.54 -18.81
CA THR A 219 9.30 -8.92 -19.14
C THR A 219 8.14 -9.85 -19.45
N THR A 220 6.90 -9.42 -19.23
CA THR A 220 5.69 -10.20 -19.47
C THR A 220 4.49 -9.26 -19.69
N ASN A 221 3.29 -9.82 -19.87
CA ASN A 221 2.04 -9.08 -20.02
C ASN A 221 0.89 -9.81 -19.30
N ALA A 222 -0.26 -9.14 -19.19
CA ALA A 222 -1.46 -9.67 -18.51
C ALA A 222 -1.93 -11.02 -19.07
N GLY A 223 -1.85 -11.23 -20.38
CA GLY A 223 -2.24 -12.50 -21.01
C GLY A 223 -1.34 -13.66 -20.58
N ALA A 224 -0.03 -13.46 -20.57
CA ALA A 224 0.92 -14.49 -20.16
C ALA A 224 0.76 -14.89 -18.67
N VAL A 225 0.52 -13.91 -17.78
CA VAL A 225 0.30 -14.24 -16.36
C VAL A 225 -1.07 -14.86 -16.10
N ARG A 226 -2.11 -14.48 -16.86
CA ARG A 226 -3.41 -15.16 -16.86
C ARG A 226 -3.23 -16.63 -17.25
N ASP A 227 -2.53 -16.89 -18.36
CA ASP A 227 -2.36 -18.24 -18.91
C ASP A 227 -1.52 -19.15 -18.00
N ALA A 228 -0.61 -18.57 -17.19
CA ALA A 228 0.17 -19.29 -16.20
C ALA A 228 -0.57 -19.54 -14.87
N THR A 229 -1.64 -18.80 -14.58
CA THR A 229 -2.33 -18.88 -13.29
C THR A 229 -2.98 -20.23 -13.01
N PRO A 230 -3.66 -20.91 -13.96
CA PRO A 230 -4.28 -22.20 -13.70
C PRO A 230 -3.33 -23.24 -13.08
N ASP A 231 -2.07 -23.28 -13.51
CA ASP A 231 -1.06 -24.19 -12.94
C ASP A 231 -0.76 -23.86 -11.48
N ILE A 232 -0.67 -22.57 -11.13
CA ILE A 232 -0.46 -22.11 -9.75
C ILE A 232 -1.66 -22.50 -8.88
N LEU A 233 -2.87 -22.29 -9.37
CA LEU A 233 -4.09 -22.69 -8.66
C LEU A 233 -4.17 -24.21 -8.48
N HIS A 234 -3.72 -24.99 -9.47
CA HIS A 234 -3.66 -26.45 -9.37
C HIS A 234 -2.67 -26.90 -8.29
N ILE A 235 -1.47 -26.33 -8.25
CA ILE A 235 -0.47 -26.58 -7.19
C ILE A 235 -1.04 -26.30 -5.80
N LEU A 236 -1.79 -25.19 -5.65
CA LEU A 236 -2.42 -24.82 -4.37
C LEU A 236 -3.55 -25.79 -4.02
N ALA A 237 -4.37 -26.18 -5.00
CA ALA A 237 -5.47 -27.13 -4.82
C ALA A 237 -4.98 -28.54 -4.43
N ASP A 238 -3.89 -29.01 -5.01
CA ASP A 238 -3.25 -30.30 -4.65
C ASP A 238 -2.76 -30.29 -3.19
N ALA A 239 -2.37 -29.13 -2.69
CA ALA A 239 -2.05 -28.90 -1.28
C ALA A 239 -3.28 -28.59 -0.40
N GLN A 240 -4.50 -28.78 -0.94
CA GLN A 240 -5.79 -28.53 -0.27
C GLN A 240 -6.02 -27.06 0.10
N ILE A 241 -5.38 -26.13 -0.61
CA ILE A 241 -5.58 -24.69 -0.48
C ILE A 241 -6.48 -24.22 -1.62
N THR A 242 -7.77 -24.09 -1.36
CA THR A 242 -8.79 -23.74 -2.38
C THR A 242 -9.35 -22.34 -2.25
N ASP A 243 -9.29 -21.72 -1.07
CA ASP A 243 -9.74 -20.34 -0.82
C ASP A 243 -8.57 -19.35 -0.92
N VAL A 244 -8.03 -19.21 -2.14
CA VAL A 244 -6.86 -18.39 -2.43
C VAL A 244 -7.01 -17.69 -3.78
N VAL A 245 -6.55 -16.45 -3.83
CA VAL A 245 -6.50 -15.64 -5.05
C VAL A 245 -5.05 -15.45 -5.46
N VAL A 246 -4.78 -15.50 -6.76
CA VAL A 246 -3.46 -15.16 -7.32
C VAL A 246 -3.56 -13.77 -7.92
N GLU A 247 -2.72 -12.85 -7.45
CA GLU A 247 -2.66 -11.48 -7.94
C GLU A 247 -1.25 -11.15 -8.44
N TRP A 248 -1.19 -10.51 -9.61
CA TRP A 248 0.05 -10.17 -10.29
C TRP A 248 0.21 -8.67 -10.43
N TYR A 249 1.44 -8.18 -10.25
CA TYR A 249 1.80 -6.79 -10.46
C TYR A 249 3.25 -6.67 -10.92
N GLU A 250 3.63 -5.54 -11.50
CA GLU A 250 5.03 -5.27 -11.82
C GLU A 250 5.75 -4.61 -10.64
N ALA A 251 6.93 -5.11 -10.29
CA ALA A 251 7.82 -4.41 -9.38
C ALA A 251 9.29 -4.75 -9.65
N SER A 252 10.17 -3.79 -9.38
CA SER A 252 11.63 -3.97 -9.46
C SER A 252 12.22 -4.23 -8.09
N VAL A 253 13.17 -5.17 -8.01
CA VAL A 253 14.00 -5.34 -6.82
C VAL A 253 15.05 -4.22 -6.79
N LYS A 254 15.08 -3.44 -5.72
CA LYS A 254 16.16 -2.49 -5.46
C LYS A 254 17.04 -3.03 -4.33
N ARG A 255 18.34 -3.09 -4.56
CA ARG A 255 19.30 -3.40 -3.51
C ARG A 255 19.33 -2.22 -2.53
N LEU A 256 19.09 -2.50 -1.25
CA LEU A 256 19.35 -1.52 -0.20
C LEU A 256 20.88 -1.34 -0.13
N VAL A 257 21.38 -0.16 -0.51
CA VAL A 257 22.79 0.18 -0.33
C VAL A 257 22.97 0.80 1.04
N ASP A 258 23.88 0.24 1.83
CA ASP A 258 24.26 0.76 3.13
C ASP A 258 24.94 2.11 2.92
N THR A 259 24.25 3.21 3.23
CA THR A 259 24.86 4.54 3.21
C THR A 259 25.79 4.66 4.43
N ARG A 260 27.03 4.19 4.28
CA ARG A 260 28.09 4.51 5.24
C ARG A 260 28.37 6.01 5.13
N VAL A 261 27.83 6.78 6.08
CA VAL A 261 28.28 8.15 6.32
C VAL A 261 29.71 8.05 6.83
N VAL A 262 30.67 8.34 5.95
CA VAL A 262 32.05 8.60 6.37
C VAL A 262 32.03 9.99 6.98
N ALA A 263 32.07 10.06 8.31
CA ALA A 263 32.38 11.31 9.01
C ALA A 263 33.85 11.63 8.74
N GLY A 264 34.09 12.73 8.03
CA GLY A 264 35.38 13.41 7.97
C GLY A 264 35.49 14.44 9.08
#